data_AF-U3L1H7-F1
#
_entry.id   AF-U3L1H7-F1
#
_cell.length_a   1.000
_cell.length_b   1.000
_cell.length_c   1.000
_cell.angle_alpha   90.00
_cell.angle_beta   90.00
_cell.angle_gamma   90.00
#
_symmetry.space_group_name_H-M   'P 1'
#
loop_
_entity.id
_entity.type
_entity.pdbx_description
1 polymer ?
#
loop_
_entity_poly.entity_id
_entity_poly.type
_entity_poly.pdbx_seq_one_letter_code
_entity_poly.pdbx_strand_id
1 'polypeptide(L)'
;SKNVTAYTPFATPITDSKSDLVSLAQLDSSYIISDQTIHNTNLFVLFKSTQVKVKYESSGSNNQISFENSNNQANKPSYIVEFTNSTTVGIKWRMVKKYQLDLPSVSTTMNEVLQELILEQPLTKYTLNSSLAKQKGKTQREVHLGSNSSNWTSQRNQHDLNNNPSPNATTGFKLNKGNAYRKLSESWPIYQPIDGTQHGKGKDSNGWNSEENTAAGDAPLSTGGGTSSGTFNKYLNTKQALERIGILFDEGEKARNVITQLYYASTSKLAVTNNHIVVMGNSFLPSLWYWVVERSATDNSSSKPTWFANTNLDWGEDKQKQFVENQLGYKETTSTNSHNFHSKSFTQPAYFISGIDSVNDQIIFSGFKAGSVGYDSSSSSSTKDQALAWSTTTSLDSKTGYKDLVTNDTGLNGPINGSFSIQDTFSFVVPYSGNHSNQTSSGTIKTAYPVKNTEKSSVAINSLINATLLNSYGDEGVGVFDALGLNYNFKSNQE
;
A
#
# COMPACT_ATOMS: atom_id res chain seq x y z
N SER A 1 10.13 -14.33 -22.13
CA SER A 1 10.36 -12.96 -21.65
C SER A 1 10.78 -11.97 -22.73
N LYS A 2 11.31 -12.37 -23.89
CA LYS A 2 11.76 -11.42 -24.95
C LYS A 2 11.24 -11.69 -26.36
N ASN A 3 10.94 -12.97 -26.65
CA ASN A 3 10.54 -13.42 -27.98
C ASN A 3 9.02 -13.46 -28.11
N VAL A 4 8.49 -12.99 -29.24
CA VAL A 4 7.07 -13.10 -29.63
C VAL A 4 6.99 -13.82 -30.98
N THR A 5 6.07 -14.77 -31.12
CA THR A 5 5.87 -15.57 -32.35
C THR A 5 4.42 -15.46 -32.78
N ALA A 6 4.18 -15.16 -34.06
CA ALA A 6 2.84 -15.06 -34.61
C ALA A 6 2.32 -16.43 -35.06
N TYR A 7 1.04 -16.68 -34.84
CA TYR A 7 0.36 -17.90 -35.24
C TYR A 7 -0.81 -17.57 -36.17
N THR A 8 -1.08 -18.47 -37.10
CA THR A 8 -2.28 -18.41 -37.94
C THR A 8 -3.52 -18.84 -37.12
N PRO A 9 -4.75 -18.57 -37.62
CA PRO A 9 -5.97 -19.13 -37.04
C PRO A 9 -6.00 -20.68 -36.99
N PHE A 10 -5.07 -21.36 -37.68
CA PHE A 10 -4.92 -22.82 -37.68
C PHE A 10 -3.91 -23.32 -36.66
N ALA A 11 -3.52 -22.49 -35.68
CA ALA A 11 -2.53 -22.80 -34.66
C ALA A 11 -1.15 -23.22 -35.22
N THR A 12 -0.82 -22.79 -36.44
CA THR A 12 0.50 -22.99 -37.03
C THR A 12 1.34 -21.73 -36.92
N PRO A 13 2.63 -21.83 -36.51
CA PRO A 13 3.51 -20.66 -36.43
C PRO A 13 3.80 -20.16 -37.84
N ILE A 14 3.73 -18.84 -38.04
CA ILE A 14 4.16 -18.22 -39.30
C ILE A 14 5.68 -18.33 -39.40
N THR A 15 6.19 -18.85 -40.53
CA THR A 15 7.62 -18.97 -40.82
C THR A 15 8.33 -17.64 -40.59
N ASP A 16 9.48 -17.69 -39.90
CA ASP A 16 10.33 -16.54 -39.56
C ASP A 16 9.65 -15.41 -38.76
N SER A 17 8.51 -15.66 -38.12
CA SER A 17 7.80 -14.66 -37.31
C SER A 17 8.33 -14.48 -35.87
N LYS A 18 9.15 -15.42 -35.38
CA LYS A 18 9.74 -15.35 -34.04
C LYS A 18 10.72 -14.17 -33.96
N SER A 19 10.36 -13.16 -33.17
CA SER A 19 11.13 -11.91 -33.07
C SER A 19 11.52 -11.62 -31.62
N ASP A 20 12.80 -11.31 -31.38
CA ASP A 20 13.28 -10.83 -30.09
C ASP A 20 13.04 -9.32 -29.97
N LEU A 21 11.92 -8.94 -29.36
CA LEU A 21 11.50 -7.53 -29.30
C LEU A 21 12.41 -6.67 -28.42
N VAL A 22 13.15 -7.27 -27.48
CA VAL A 22 14.15 -6.55 -26.67
C VAL A 22 15.32 -6.11 -27.56
N SER A 23 15.80 -7.02 -28.41
CA SER A 23 16.84 -6.70 -29.39
C SER A 23 16.34 -5.68 -30.43
N LEU A 24 15.12 -5.84 -30.95
CA LEU A 24 14.52 -4.88 -31.89
C LEU A 24 14.30 -3.49 -31.26
N ALA A 25 14.02 -3.42 -29.95
CA ALA A 25 13.91 -2.16 -29.19
C ALA A 25 15.26 -1.50 -28.87
N GLN A 26 16.39 -2.11 -29.28
CA GLN A 26 17.73 -1.68 -28.93
C GLN A 26 17.92 -1.58 -27.41
N LEU A 27 17.44 -2.60 -26.69
CA LEU A 27 17.59 -2.74 -25.24
C LEU A 27 18.56 -3.89 -24.94
N ASP A 28 19.33 -3.76 -23.85
CA ASP A 28 20.28 -4.79 -23.45
C ASP A 28 19.59 -6.03 -22.84
N SER A 29 20.39 -7.06 -22.55
CA SER A 29 19.89 -8.35 -22.14
C SER A 29 19.17 -8.37 -20.78
N SER A 30 19.28 -7.34 -19.95
CA SER A 30 18.57 -7.23 -18.67
C SER A 30 17.08 -6.96 -18.81
N TYR A 31 16.64 -6.47 -19.97
CA TYR A 31 15.24 -6.13 -20.21
C TYR A 31 14.39 -7.36 -20.53
N ILE A 32 13.15 -7.31 -20.05
CA ILE A 32 12.10 -8.27 -20.34
C ILE A 32 10.83 -7.53 -20.75
N ILE A 33 9.99 -8.19 -21.55
CA ILE A 33 8.61 -7.78 -21.81
C ILE A 33 7.81 -7.94 -20.53
N SER A 34 7.21 -6.84 -20.08
CA SER A 34 6.34 -6.74 -18.90
C SER A 34 4.87 -6.91 -19.29
N ASP A 35 4.46 -6.26 -20.37
CA ASP A 35 3.10 -6.28 -20.91
C ASP A 35 3.09 -5.91 -22.40
N GLN A 36 2.01 -6.24 -23.11
CA GLN A 36 1.86 -5.95 -24.54
C GLN A 36 0.39 -5.79 -24.94
N THR A 37 0.10 -4.84 -25.84
CA THR A 37 -1.25 -4.58 -26.35
C THR A 37 -1.23 -4.16 -27.83
N ILE A 38 -2.36 -4.31 -28.53
CA ILE A 38 -2.53 -3.93 -29.93
C ILE A 38 -3.40 -2.68 -30.01
N HIS A 39 -2.93 -1.65 -30.69
CA HIS A 39 -3.70 -0.43 -30.93
C HIS A 39 -3.35 0.14 -32.31
N ASN A 40 -4.36 0.56 -33.08
CA ASN A 40 -4.21 1.05 -34.46
C ASN A 40 -3.32 0.12 -35.32
N THR A 41 -3.55 -1.19 -35.22
CA THR A 41 -2.79 -2.28 -35.89
C THR A 41 -1.33 -2.45 -35.47
N ASN A 42 -0.79 -1.54 -34.66
CA ASN A 42 0.56 -1.61 -34.13
C ASN A 42 0.58 -2.35 -32.78
N LEU A 43 1.74 -2.95 -32.47
CA LEU A 43 2.01 -3.61 -31.20
C LEU A 43 2.72 -2.64 -30.27
N PHE A 44 2.15 -2.37 -29.12
CA PHE A 44 2.77 -1.61 -28.04
C PHE A 44 3.28 -2.58 -26.98
N VAL A 45 4.54 -2.41 -26.58
CA VAL A 45 5.20 -3.32 -25.63
C VAL A 45 5.85 -2.52 -24.51
N LEU A 46 5.56 -2.91 -23.28
CA LEU A 46 6.20 -2.38 -22.08
C LEU A 46 7.39 -3.26 -21.70
N PHE A 47 8.56 -2.65 -21.54
CA PHE A 47 9.80 -3.31 -21.12
C PHE A 47 10.27 -2.78 -19.79
N LYS A 48 10.80 -3.66 -18.95
CA LYS A 48 11.48 -3.30 -17.68
C LYS A 48 12.75 -4.11 -17.48
N SER A 49 13.75 -3.53 -16.82
CA SER A 49 15.04 -4.18 -16.59
C SER A 49 15.15 -4.79 -15.20
N THR A 50 15.66 -6.02 -15.13
CA THR A 50 15.98 -6.68 -13.84
C THR A 50 17.21 -6.07 -13.15
N GLN A 51 17.93 -5.16 -13.82
CA GLN A 51 19.12 -4.48 -13.30
C GLN A 51 18.84 -3.04 -12.83
N VAL A 52 17.58 -2.58 -12.84
CA VAL A 52 17.25 -1.23 -12.38
C VAL A 52 17.59 -1.04 -10.90
N LYS A 53 18.22 0.10 -10.58
CA LYS A 53 18.50 0.55 -9.22
C LYS A 53 18.09 2.00 -9.07
N VAL A 54 17.30 2.28 -8.04
CA VAL A 54 16.76 3.60 -7.70
C VAL A 54 17.18 3.90 -6.28
N LYS A 55 17.54 5.15 -5.99
CA LYS A 55 17.84 5.64 -4.65
C LYS A 55 16.84 6.70 -4.21
N TYR A 56 16.65 6.78 -2.90
CA TYR A 56 15.96 7.87 -2.23
C TYR A 56 16.92 8.57 -1.28
N GLU A 57 17.06 9.90 -1.41
CA GLU A 57 17.82 10.75 -0.50
C GLU A 57 16.90 11.79 0.14
N SER A 58 16.84 11.78 1.47
CA SER A 58 15.94 12.62 2.26
C SER A 58 16.32 14.10 2.27
N SER A 59 17.57 14.42 1.98
CA SER A 59 18.14 15.77 1.93
C SER A 59 18.56 16.16 0.50
N GLY A 60 18.57 17.47 0.23
CA GLY A 60 18.89 18.02 -1.10
C GLY A 60 17.66 18.62 -1.81
N SER A 61 17.92 19.55 -2.73
CA SER A 61 16.88 20.34 -3.43
C SER A 61 16.49 19.78 -4.80
N ASN A 62 17.28 18.87 -5.38
CA ASN A 62 17.02 18.29 -6.70
C ASN A 62 17.18 16.75 -6.66
N ASN A 63 16.17 16.04 -7.18
CA ASN A 63 16.20 14.59 -7.45
C ASN A 63 16.28 13.68 -6.21
N GLN A 64 15.40 13.88 -5.22
CA GLN A 64 15.30 13.01 -4.04
C GLN A 64 15.08 11.55 -4.42
N ILE A 65 14.38 11.28 -5.53
CA ILE A 65 14.33 9.95 -6.15
C ILE A 65 15.12 10.01 -7.47
N SER A 66 16.14 9.17 -7.59
CA SER A 66 17.01 9.13 -8.79
C SER A 66 17.52 7.72 -9.07
N PHE A 67 17.92 7.45 -10.31
CA PHE A 67 18.62 6.20 -10.63
C PHE A 67 20.04 6.25 -10.04
N GLU A 68 20.51 5.12 -9.48
CA GLU A 68 21.79 5.09 -8.74
C GLU A 68 23.02 5.36 -9.62
N ASN A 69 22.98 5.01 -10.91
CA ASN A 69 24.13 5.11 -11.80
C ASN A 69 23.91 6.14 -12.91
N SER A 70 24.15 7.43 -12.61
CA SER A 70 23.90 8.56 -13.52
C SER A 70 24.70 8.55 -14.84
N ASN A 71 25.62 7.60 -15.05
CA ASN A 71 26.27 7.41 -16.34
C ASN A 71 25.33 6.61 -17.28
N ASN A 72 25.02 7.15 -18.47
CA ASN A 72 24.00 6.67 -19.41
C ASN A 72 24.00 5.16 -19.73
N GLN A 73 25.12 4.44 -19.56
CA GLN A 73 25.20 3.00 -19.81
C GLN A 73 24.61 2.13 -18.68
N ALA A 74 24.47 2.68 -17.48
CA ALA A 74 24.06 1.96 -16.27
C ALA A 74 22.67 2.35 -15.73
N ASN A 75 22.05 3.42 -16.24
CA ASN A 75 20.64 3.72 -16.02
C ASN A 75 19.75 2.74 -16.79
N LYS A 76 18.84 2.06 -16.08
CA LYS A 76 17.93 1.06 -16.68
C LYS A 76 16.44 1.42 -16.47
N PRO A 77 15.96 2.56 -16.98
CA PRO A 77 14.54 2.91 -16.89
C PRO A 77 13.69 1.94 -17.71
N SER A 78 12.42 1.80 -17.36
CA SER A 78 11.44 1.08 -18.18
C SER A 78 11.09 1.87 -19.44
N TYR A 79 10.69 1.16 -20.50
CA TYR A 79 10.35 1.75 -21.80
C TYR A 79 9.03 1.22 -22.34
N ILE A 80 8.30 2.06 -23.08
CA ILE A 80 7.25 1.62 -23.98
C ILE A 80 7.77 1.74 -25.41
N VAL A 81 7.52 0.72 -26.24
CA VAL A 81 7.90 0.75 -27.66
C VAL A 81 6.71 0.40 -28.52
N GLU A 82 6.48 1.21 -29.55
CA GLU A 82 5.52 0.94 -30.62
C GLU A 82 6.23 0.20 -31.76
N PHE A 83 5.69 -0.93 -32.19
CA PHE A 83 6.15 -1.73 -33.32
C PHE A 83 5.07 -1.84 -34.39
N THR A 84 5.49 -1.80 -35.64
CA THR A 84 4.61 -2.01 -36.79
C THR A 84 5.09 -3.19 -37.64
N ASN A 85 4.18 -3.86 -38.33
CA ASN A 85 4.54 -4.87 -39.31
C ASN A 85 4.91 -4.19 -40.63
N SER A 86 6.16 -4.36 -41.07
CA SER A 86 6.69 -3.70 -42.27
C SER A 86 6.44 -4.48 -43.58
N THR A 87 5.79 -5.64 -43.53
CA THR A 87 5.52 -6.48 -44.69
C THR A 87 4.04 -6.73 -44.88
N THR A 88 3.61 -6.91 -46.14
CA THR A 88 2.25 -7.35 -46.50
C THR A 88 2.09 -8.87 -46.49
N VAL A 89 3.20 -9.60 -46.57
CA VAL A 89 3.28 -11.07 -46.47
C VAL A 89 4.24 -11.42 -45.33
N GLY A 90 3.83 -12.34 -44.45
CA GLY A 90 4.60 -12.70 -43.26
C GLY A 90 4.62 -11.60 -42.19
N ILE A 91 5.55 -11.72 -41.24
CA ILE A 91 5.69 -10.79 -40.11
C ILE A 91 7.13 -10.28 -40.04
N LYS A 92 7.31 -8.97 -40.15
CA LYS A 92 8.59 -8.29 -39.92
C LYS A 92 8.37 -7.03 -39.09
N TRP A 93 8.54 -7.17 -37.78
CA TRP A 93 8.42 -6.05 -36.84
C TRP A 93 9.51 -5.00 -37.06
N ARG A 94 9.10 -3.73 -37.01
CA ARG A 94 10.01 -2.57 -36.99
C ARG A 94 9.57 -1.61 -35.89
N MET A 95 10.53 -1.10 -35.13
CA MET A 95 10.29 -0.06 -34.13
C MET A 95 9.82 1.24 -34.82
N VAL A 96 8.77 1.84 -34.27
CA VAL A 96 8.19 3.13 -34.71
C VAL A 96 8.62 4.22 -33.75
N LYS A 97 8.30 4.09 -32.45
CA LYS A 97 8.62 5.05 -31.39
C LYS A 97 9.01 4.33 -30.10
N LYS A 98 9.82 5.01 -29.28
CA LYS A 98 10.33 4.51 -27.99
C LYS A 98 10.22 5.61 -26.94
N TYR A 99 9.48 5.34 -25.87
CA TYR A 99 9.19 6.27 -24.78
C TYR A 99 9.86 5.78 -23.49
N GLN A 100 10.63 6.65 -22.83
CA GLN A 100 11.25 6.35 -21.54
C GLN A 100 10.32 6.72 -20.38
N LEU A 101 10.22 5.84 -19.38
CA LEU A 101 9.48 6.09 -18.14
C LEU A 101 10.44 6.57 -17.04
N ASP A 102 10.47 7.88 -16.80
CA ASP A 102 11.30 8.51 -15.79
C ASP A 102 10.76 8.34 -14.36
N LEU A 103 11.54 8.78 -13.38
CA LEU A 103 11.18 8.81 -11.97
C LEU A 103 10.27 10.02 -11.64
N PRO A 104 9.42 9.90 -10.58
CA PRO A 104 8.56 10.99 -10.14
C PRO A 104 9.35 12.24 -9.73
N SER A 105 8.81 13.42 -10.06
CA SER A 105 9.23 14.65 -9.40
C SER A 105 8.75 14.65 -7.95
N VAL A 106 9.59 15.14 -7.04
CA VAL A 106 9.29 15.23 -5.60
C VAL A 106 9.26 16.70 -5.21
N SER A 107 8.10 17.19 -4.76
CA SER A 107 7.99 18.54 -4.20
C SER A 107 8.53 18.57 -2.76
N THR A 108 8.83 19.75 -2.23
CA THR A 108 9.20 19.93 -0.81
C THR A 108 8.15 19.29 0.12
N THR A 109 6.87 19.57 -0.13
CA THR A 109 5.74 19.05 0.66
C THR A 109 5.62 17.52 0.60
N MET A 110 5.85 16.93 -0.57
CA MET A 110 5.87 15.47 -0.70
C MET A 110 7.06 14.88 0.07
N ASN A 111 8.25 15.50 -0.07
CA ASN A 111 9.47 15.01 0.58
C ASN A 111 9.35 14.96 2.11
N GLU A 112 8.71 15.96 2.72
CA GLU A 112 8.45 15.97 4.17
C GLU A 112 7.68 14.71 4.64
N VAL A 113 6.80 14.15 3.81
CA VAL A 113 6.15 12.85 4.10
C VAL A 113 7.09 11.69 3.80
N LEU A 114 7.77 11.69 2.65
CA LEU A 114 8.64 10.59 2.22
C LEU A 114 9.83 10.35 3.15
N GLN A 115 10.30 11.36 3.88
CA GLN A 115 11.42 11.26 4.85
C GLN A 115 11.16 10.21 5.93
N GLU A 116 9.92 10.12 6.39
CA GLU A 116 9.48 9.20 7.43
C GLU A 116 8.44 8.19 6.94
N LEU A 117 8.24 8.10 5.61
CA LEU A 117 7.35 7.09 5.04
C LEU A 117 7.94 5.70 5.23
N ILE A 118 7.19 4.80 5.86
CA ILE A 118 7.54 3.39 6.00
C ILE A 118 6.53 2.49 5.27
N LEU A 119 7.02 1.40 4.67
CA LEU A 119 6.21 0.48 3.88
C LEU A 119 6.37 -0.96 4.37
N GLU A 120 5.25 -1.66 4.54
CA GLU A 120 5.21 -3.07 4.91
C GLU A 120 5.84 -3.97 3.83
N GLN A 121 6.54 -5.02 4.25
CA GLN A 121 7.07 -6.02 3.32
C GLN A 121 5.93 -6.71 2.53
N PRO A 122 6.15 -7.07 1.26
CA PRO A 122 5.10 -7.60 0.40
C PRO A 122 4.40 -8.85 0.97
N LEU A 123 3.09 -8.94 0.76
CA LEU A 123 2.35 -10.19 0.95
C LEU A 123 2.86 -11.23 -0.07
N THR A 124 3.04 -12.47 0.38
CA THR A 124 3.47 -13.57 -0.48
C THR A 124 2.43 -14.68 -0.48
N LYS A 125 2.56 -15.63 -1.41
CA LYS A 125 1.73 -16.84 -1.46
C LYS A 125 1.72 -17.64 -0.14
N TYR A 126 2.75 -17.47 0.70
CA TYR A 126 2.95 -18.24 1.93
C TYR A 126 2.73 -17.43 3.20
N THR A 127 2.36 -16.15 3.09
CA THR A 127 2.06 -15.33 4.25
C THR A 127 0.80 -15.85 4.93
N LEU A 128 0.88 -16.10 6.24
CA LEU A 128 -0.21 -16.64 7.05
C LEU A 128 -1.06 -15.51 7.63
N ASN A 129 -2.29 -15.84 8.07
CA ASN A 129 -3.10 -14.91 8.87
C ASN A 129 -2.33 -14.44 10.12
N SER A 130 -1.65 -15.37 10.80
CA SER A 130 -0.80 -15.08 11.95
C SER A 130 0.44 -14.26 11.60
N SER A 131 0.97 -14.37 10.38
CA SER A 131 2.06 -13.50 9.91
C SER A 131 1.60 -12.04 9.77
N LEU A 132 0.36 -11.84 9.29
CA LEU A 132 -0.24 -10.51 9.14
C LEU A 132 -0.63 -9.88 10.48
N ALA A 133 -1.08 -10.70 11.43
CA ALA A 133 -1.50 -10.28 12.76
C ALA A 133 -0.39 -9.50 13.48
N LYS A 134 -0.77 -8.39 14.11
CA LYS A 134 0.12 -7.55 14.92
C LYS A 134 -0.46 -7.36 16.29
N GLN A 135 0.42 -7.20 17.28
CA GLN A 135 -0.01 -6.95 18.64
C GLN A 135 -0.96 -5.75 18.70
N LYS A 136 -2.12 -5.97 19.32
CA LYS A 136 -3.12 -4.93 19.57
C LYS A 136 -2.49 -3.70 20.23
N GLY A 137 -2.85 -2.52 19.72
CA GLY A 137 -2.45 -1.23 20.26
C GLY A 137 -3.14 -0.90 21.58
N LYS A 138 -2.90 0.31 22.07
CA LYS A 138 -3.59 0.89 23.22
C LYS A 138 -5.09 1.01 22.96
N THR A 139 -5.86 0.99 24.04
CA THR A 139 -7.28 1.37 24.01
C THR A 139 -7.43 2.89 23.98
N GLN A 140 -8.57 3.38 23.50
CA GLN A 140 -8.88 4.80 23.42
C GLN A 140 -8.75 5.50 24.77
N ARG A 141 -9.21 4.85 25.85
CA ARG A 141 -9.07 5.36 27.21
C ARG A 141 -7.63 5.43 27.67
N GLU A 142 -6.81 4.42 27.39
CA GLU A 142 -5.39 4.44 27.77
C GLU A 142 -4.62 5.57 27.08
N VAL A 143 -4.95 5.88 25.83
CA VAL A 143 -4.33 7.00 25.10
C VAL A 143 -4.69 8.33 25.75
N HIS A 144 -5.97 8.61 25.96
CA HIS A 144 -6.40 9.94 26.39
C HIS A 144 -6.27 10.16 27.90
N LEU A 145 -6.53 9.13 28.71
CA LEU A 145 -6.59 9.24 30.18
C LEU A 145 -5.40 8.59 30.89
N GLY A 146 -4.62 7.75 30.20
CA GLY A 146 -3.56 6.93 30.79
C GLY A 146 -4.04 5.56 31.29
N SER A 147 -3.08 4.71 31.65
CA SER A 147 -3.32 3.35 32.14
C SER A 147 -4.20 3.34 33.40
N ASN A 148 -5.10 2.36 33.50
CA ASN A 148 -5.96 2.10 34.67
C ASN A 148 -6.98 3.19 35.05
N SER A 149 -7.28 4.14 34.15
CA SER A 149 -8.35 5.12 34.41
C SER A 149 -9.73 4.45 34.41
N SER A 150 -10.51 4.62 35.47
CA SER A 150 -11.93 4.26 35.54
C SER A 150 -12.86 5.42 35.18
N ASN A 151 -12.33 6.63 34.98
CA ASN A 151 -13.08 7.89 34.94
C ASN A 151 -13.55 8.31 33.53
N TRP A 152 -13.76 7.36 32.61
CA TRP A 152 -14.09 7.64 31.21
C TRP A 152 -15.28 8.59 31.05
N THR A 153 -16.41 8.28 31.70
CA THR A 153 -17.65 9.05 31.58
C THR A 153 -17.48 10.51 31.98
N SER A 154 -16.70 10.78 33.03
CA SER A 154 -16.49 12.14 33.57
C SER A 154 -15.43 12.93 32.81
N GLN A 155 -14.51 12.27 32.08
CA GLN A 155 -13.37 12.93 31.43
C GLN A 155 -13.44 12.96 29.90
N ARG A 156 -14.19 12.07 29.24
CA ARG A 156 -14.25 11.98 27.76
C ARG A 156 -14.57 13.31 27.07
N ASN A 157 -15.36 14.17 27.72
CA ASN A 157 -15.73 15.48 27.18
C ASN A 157 -14.54 16.44 27.07
N GLN A 158 -13.53 16.33 27.95
CA GLN A 158 -12.30 17.14 27.92
C GLN A 158 -11.35 16.76 26.77
N HIS A 159 -11.64 15.64 26.10
CA HIS A 159 -10.87 15.09 24.98
C HIS A 159 -11.70 15.01 23.70
N ASP A 160 -12.79 15.79 23.61
CA ASP A 160 -13.71 15.83 22.47
C ASP A 160 -14.43 14.51 22.15
N LEU A 161 -14.41 13.55 23.09
CA LEU A 161 -15.03 12.22 22.97
C LEU A 161 -16.39 12.17 23.67
N ASN A 162 -17.14 13.27 23.55
CA ASN A 162 -18.46 13.42 24.16
C ASN A 162 -19.36 12.23 23.79
N ASN A 163 -19.94 11.60 24.80
CA ASN A 163 -20.89 10.48 24.66
C ASN A 163 -20.35 9.22 23.99
N ASN A 164 -19.06 9.15 23.71
CA ASN A 164 -18.45 7.95 23.13
C ASN A 164 -18.61 6.75 24.10
N PRO A 165 -19.22 5.64 23.67
CA PRO A 165 -19.51 4.50 24.53
C PRO A 165 -18.35 3.50 24.65
N SER A 166 -17.21 3.75 23.99
CA SER A 166 -16.23 2.71 23.67
C SER A 166 -14.83 3.00 24.21
N PRO A 167 -14.64 3.10 25.54
CA PRO A 167 -13.32 3.37 26.13
C PRO A 167 -12.26 2.30 25.75
N ASN A 168 -12.70 1.08 25.46
CA ASN A 168 -11.85 -0.06 25.16
C ASN A 168 -11.63 -0.27 23.65
N ALA A 169 -12.17 0.61 22.78
CA ALA A 169 -11.91 0.56 21.36
C ALA A 169 -10.42 0.74 21.09
N THR A 170 -9.86 -0.07 20.20
CA THR A 170 -8.43 -0.10 19.89
C THR A 170 -8.03 1.10 19.05
N THR A 171 -6.88 1.69 19.33
CA THR A 171 -6.36 2.84 18.58
C THR A 171 -5.43 2.46 17.43
N GLY A 172 -5.04 1.18 17.32
CA GLY A 172 -4.33 0.59 16.18
C GLY A 172 -3.51 -0.63 16.57
N PHE A 173 -2.28 -0.74 16.06
CA PHE A 173 -1.43 -1.91 16.27
C PHE A 173 0.03 -1.52 16.47
N LYS A 174 0.77 -2.29 17.28
CA LYS A 174 2.17 -2.01 17.59
C LYS A 174 3.09 -2.35 16.41
N LEU A 175 4.15 -1.58 16.25
CA LEU A 175 5.15 -1.67 15.17
C LEU A 175 6.52 -2.16 15.68
N ASN A 176 6.60 -2.66 16.92
CA ASN A 176 7.82 -3.21 17.51
C ASN A 176 8.04 -4.70 17.20
N LYS A 177 7.01 -5.39 16.67
CA LYS A 177 7.01 -6.78 16.23
C LYS A 177 6.24 -6.92 14.92
N GLY A 178 6.25 -8.11 14.36
CA GLY A 178 5.53 -8.45 13.14
C GLY A 178 6.32 -8.16 11.86
N ASN A 179 5.59 -8.20 10.75
CA ASN A 179 6.11 -7.93 9.41
C ASN A 179 6.93 -6.64 9.36
N ALA A 180 8.05 -6.69 8.65
CA ALA A 180 8.97 -5.57 8.48
C ALA A 180 8.28 -4.36 7.82
N TYR A 181 8.41 -3.19 8.43
CA TYR A 181 8.15 -1.89 7.80
C TYR A 181 9.49 -1.21 7.54
N ARG A 182 9.69 -0.68 6.34
CA ARG A 182 10.98 -0.14 5.89
C ARG A 182 10.83 1.21 5.22
N LYS A 183 11.79 2.10 5.43
CA LYS A 183 11.90 3.37 4.68
C LYS A 183 12.22 3.09 3.21
N LEU A 184 11.99 4.09 2.35
CA LEU A 184 12.26 4.01 0.90
C LEU A 184 13.71 3.58 0.55
N SER A 185 14.69 4.02 1.35
CA SER A 185 16.11 3.71 1.17
C SER A 185 16.55 2.39 1.82
N GLU A 186 15.72 1.80 2.69
CA GLU A 186 15.99 0.52 3.35
C GLU A 186 15.54 -0.65 2.48
N SER A 187 15.87 -1.89 2.88
CA SER A 187 15.52 -3.11 2.15
C SER A 187 14.65 -4.03 3.01
N TRP A 188 13.69 -4.72 2.38
CA TRP A 188 12.87 -5.73 3.06
C TRP A 188 13.64 -7.05 3.24
N PRO A 189 13.41 -7.78 4.35
CA PRO A 189 14.00 -9.10 4.55
C PRO A 189 13.31 -10.17 3.67
N ILE A 190 14.00 -11.27 3.41
CA ILE A 190 13.41 -12.49 2.81
C ILE A 190 12.57 -13.30 3.80
N TYR A 191 12.68 -12.98 5.08
CA TYR A 191 12.05 -13.68 6.18
C TYR A 191 10.70 -13.05 6.53
N GLN A 192 9.70 -13.89 6.80
CA GLN A 192 8.38 -13.49 7.32
C GLN A 192 8.10 -14.22 8.64
N PRO A 193 7.63 -13.54 9.70
CA PRO A 193 7.29 -14.23 10.94
C PRO A 193 6.09 -15.16 10.73
N ILE A 194 6.10 -16.34 11.35
CA ILE A 194 4.94 -17.24 11.37
C ILE A 194 3.81 -16.63 12.22
N ASP A 195 4.17 -16.01 13.34
CA ASP A 195 3.28 -15.25 14.21
C ASP A 195 3.86 -13.84 14.42
N GLY A 196 3.25 -12.85 13.77
CA GLY A 196 3.65 -11.44 13.84
C GLY A 196 3.33 -10.77 15.17
N THR A 197 2.52 -11.38 16.03
CA THR A 197 2.31 -10.91 17.40
C THR A 197 3.49 -11.27 18.31
N GLN A 198 4.27 -12.30 17.95
CA GLN A 198 5.39 -12.80 18.76
C GLN A 198 6.76 -12.54 18.17
N HIS A 199 6.90 -12.68 16.86
CA HIS A 199 8.17 -12.61 16.12
C HIS A 199 8.22 -11.43 15.16
N GLY A 200 9.39 -11.19 14.56
CA GLY A 200 9.65 -10.03 13.72
C GLY A 200 9.94 -8.76 14.53
N LYS A 201 10.28 -7.68 13.81
CA LYS A 201 10.72 -6.40 14.39
C LYS A 201 9.94 -5.19 13.89
N GLY A 202 8.89 -5.40 13.09
CA GLY A 202 8.08 -4.30 12.58
C GLY A 202 8.94 -3.22 11.91
N LYS A 203 8.85 -1.98 12.38
CA LYS A 203 9.61 -0.83 11.86
C LYS A 203 11.05 -0.72 12.40
N ASP A 204 11.44 -1.53 13.38
CA ASP A 204 12.78 -1.46 14.00
C ASP A 204 13.84 -2.16 13.11
N SER A 205 14.30 -1.44 12.09
CA SER A 205 15.33 -1.93 11.16
C SER A 205 16.67 -2.20 11.86
N ASN A 206 17.02 -1.41 12.87
CA ASN A 206 18.24 -1.60 13.66
C ASN A 206 18.19 -2.88 14.51
N GLY A 207 17.07 -3.10 15.22
CA GLY A 207 16.85 -4.34 15.97
C GLY A 207 16.74 -5.57 15.07
N TRP A 208 16.27 -5.41 13.83
CA TRP A 208 16.26 -6.49 12.83
C TRP A 208 17.64 -6.98 12.47
N ASN A 209 18.62 -6.09 12.28
CA ASN A 209 20.00 -6.49 11.92
C ASN A 209 20.62 -7.45 12.94
N SER A 210 20.19 -7.39 14.21
CA SER A 210 20.59 -8.36 15.25
C SER A 210 19.73 -9.64 15.26
N GLU A 211 18.44 -9.52 14.95
CA GLU A 211 17.48 -10.65 14.87
C GLU A 211 17.70 -11.51 13.61
N GLU A 212 18.25 -10.95 12.54
CA GLU A 212 18.38 -11.59 11.23
C GLU A 212 19.14 -12.92 11.28
N ASN A 213 20.17 -13.03 12.14
CA ASN A 213 20.88 -14.29 12.35
C ASN A 213 19.99 -15.38 12.97
N THR A 214 19.04 -14.99 13.84
CA THR A 214 18.05 -15.92 14.41
C THR A 214 17.08 -16.39 13.33
N ALA A 215 16.63 -15.48 12.45
CA ALA A 215 15.75 -15.83 11.34
C ALA A 215 16.46 -16.72 10.31
N ALA A 216 17.72 -16.44 9.99
CA ALA A 216 18.53 -17.25 9.08
C ALA A 216 18.79 -18.65 9.63
N GLY A 217 19.05 -18.79 10.94
CA GLY A 217 19.22 -20.08 11.60
C GLY A 217 17.94 -20.91 11.67
N ASP A 218 16.78 -20.27 11.86
CA ASP A 218 15.48 -20.96 11.89
C ASP A 218 14.97 -21.33 10.48
N ALA A 219 15.13 -20.43 9.52
CA ALA A 219 14.59 -20.54 8.17
C ALA A 219 15.66 -20.35 7.07
N PRO A 220 16.70 -21.19 7.02
CA PRO A 220 17.80 -21.05 6.07
C PRO A 220 17.32 -21.18 4.62
N LEU A 221 17.99 -20.44 3.73
CA LEU A 221 17.79 -20.57 2.30
C LEU A 221 18.27 -21.95 1.83
N SER A 222 17.45 -22.69 1.06
CA SER A 222 17.88 -23.95 0.48
C SER A 222 18.88 -23.71 -0.65
N THR A 223 20.17 -24.01 -0.39
CA THR A 223 21.24 -23.97 -1.38
C THR A 223 21.41 -25.34 -2.03
N GLY A 224 20.43 -25.75 -2.85
CA GLY A 224 20.57 -26.89 -3.76
C GLY A 224 19.64 -28.07 -3.48
N GLY A 225 18.49 -28.09 -4.16
CA GLY A 225 17.70 -29.29 -4.51
C GLY A 225 17.15 -30.21 -3.41
N GLY A 226 17.64 -30.12 -2.18
CA GLY A 226 17.25 -30.94 -1.04
C GLY A 226 16.37 -30.19 -0.03
N THR A 227 15.78 -30.96 0.88
CA THR A 227 15.06 -30.46 2.06
C THR A 227 15.97 -29.54 2.87
N SER A 228 15.54 -28.31 3.13
CA SER A 228 16.28 -27.40 4.00
C SER A 228 16.37 -27.98 5.42
N SER A 229 17.53 -27.84 6.06
CA SER A 229 17.79 -28.33 7.43
C SER A 229 17.25 -27.40 8.53
N GLY A 230 16.45 -26.41 8.17
CA GLY A 230 15.85 -25.45 9.11
C GLY A 230 14.74 -26.02 9.98
N THR A 231 14.46 -25.36 11.09
CA THR A 231 13.36 -25.71 11.99
C THR A 231 12.04 -25.05 11.61
N PHE A 232 12.07 -23.86 10.99
CA PHE A 232 10.89 -23.08 10.57
C PHE A 232 9.83 -22.95 11.67
N ASN A 233 10.27 -22.70 12.91
CA ASN A 233 9.37 -22.57 14.06
C ASN A 233 8.93 -21.12 14.28
N LYS A 234 9.70 -20.14 13.80
CA LYS A 234 9.46 -18.70 14.04
C LYS A 234 9.30 -17.91 12.75
N TYR A 235 10.06 -18.28 11.72
CA TYR A 235 10.13 -17.56 10.46
C TYR A 235 9.93 -18.50 9.25
N LEU A 236 9.42 -17.91 8.18
CA LEU A 236 9.36 -18.49 6.84
C LEU A 236 10.42 -17.80 5.97
N ASN A 237 11.18 -18.57 5.20
CA ASN A 237 11.99 -18.03 4.12
C ASN A 237 11.13 -17.91 2.86
N THR A 238 10.93 -16.69 2.37
CA THR A 238 10.02 -16.41 1.26
C THR A 238 10.72 -15.89 0.01
N LYS A 239 12.04 -16.02 -0.08
CA LYS A 239 12.85 -15.49 -1.19
C LYS A 239 12.31 -15.86 -2.56
N GLN A 240 12.07 -17.15 -2.83
CA GLN A 240 11.57 -17.60 -4.13
C GLN A 240 10.14 -17.10 -4.41
N ALA A 241 9.33 -16.90 -3.36
CA ALA A 241 8.01 -16.30 -3.52
C ALA A 241 8.11 -14.81 -3.86
N LEU A 242 9.04 -14.09 -3.22
CA LEU A 242 9.35 -12.69 -3.50
C LEU A 242 9.87 -12.51 -4.93
N GLU A 243 10.78 -13.38 -5.41
CA GLU A 243 11.26 -13.36 -6.80
C GLU A 243 10.11 -13.56 -7.80
N ARG A 244 9.17 -14.47 -7.52
CA ARG A 244 8.02 -14.74 -8.40
C ARG A 244 7.05 -13.56 -8.53
N ILE A 245 6.93 -12.73 -7.49
CA ILE A 245 6.12 -11.50 -7.55
C ILE A 245 6.93 -10.28 -8.04
N GLY A 246 8.19 -10.48 -8.43
CA GLY A 246 9.02 -9.46 -9.07
C GLY A 246 9.92 -8.65 -8.12
N ILE A 247 10.22 -9.14 -6.92
CA ILE A 247 11.23 -8.52 -6.05
C ILE A 247 12.63 -8.77 -6.61
N LEU A 248 13.40 -7.70 -6.73
CA LEU A 248 14.77 -7.71 -7.23
C LEU A 248 15.78 -7.88 -6.09
N PHE A 249 16.82 -8.67 -6.33
CA PHE A 249 17.87 -8.97 -5.37
C PHE A 249 19.25 -8.57 -5.91
N ASP A 250 20.13 -8.13 -5.02
CA ASP A 250 21.57 -8.01 -5.24
C ASP A 250 22.28 -9.17 -4.51
N GLU A 251 23.37 -9.66 -5.10
CA GLU A 251 24.24 -10.70 -4.50
C GLU A 251 23.49 -11.97 -4.05
N GLY A 252 22.42 -12.31 -4.75
CA GLY A 252 21.64 -13.51 -4.50
C GLY A 252 20.61 -13.34 -3.40
N GLU A 253 20.92 -12.75 -2.24
CA GLU A 253 20.07 -12.84 -1.03
C GLU A 253 19.47 -11.53 -0.53
N LYS A 254 20.09 -10.38 -0.83
CA LYS A 254 19.64 -9.08 -0.32
C LYS A 254 18.68 -8.42 -1.31
N ALA A 255 17.42 -8.22 -0.90
CA ALA A 255 16.48 -7.45 -1.72
C ALA A 255 17.03 -6.04 -1.94
N ARG A 256 16.87 -5.48 -3.16
CA ARG A 256 17.13 -4.05 -3.38
C ARG A 256 16.19 -3.20 -2.53
N ASN A 257 16.57 -1.95 -2.32
CA ASN A 257 15.80 -1.01 -1.52
C ASN A 257 14.34 -0.87 -1.97
N VAL A 258 13.48 -0.45 -1.04
CA VAL A 258 12.03 -0.34 -1.27
C VAL A 258 11.71 0.50 -2.49
N ILE A 259 12.38 1.64 -2.69
CA ILE A 259 12.11 2.54 -3.82
C ILE A 259 12.40 1.87 -5.18
N THR A 260 13.41 1.01 -5.27
CA THR A 260 13.67 0.21 -6.47
C THR A 260 12.55 -0.79 -6.73
N GLN A 261 12.06 -1.47 -5.69
CA GLN A 261 10.95 -2.42 -5.83
C GLN A 261 9.67 -1.72 -6.30
N LEU A 262 9.36 -0.55 -5.72
CA LEU A 262 8.21 0.27 -6.12
C LEU A 262 8.31 0.69 -7.59
N TYR A 263 9.47 1.12 -8.06
CA TYR A 263 9.67 1.46 -9.47
C TYR A 263 9.47 0.25 -10.39
N TYR A 264 10.11 -0.89 -10.08
CA TYR A 264 10.00 -2.10 -10.90
C TYR A 264 8.57 -2.67 -10.94
N ALA A 265 7.85 -2.59 -9.82
CA ALA A 265 6.46 -3.01 -9.73
C ALA A 265 5.49 -2.04 -10.42
N SER A 266 5.74 -0.72 -10.35
CA SER A 266 4.88 0.33 -10.94
C SER A 266 4.86 0.33 -12.48
N THR A 267 5.78 -0.36 -13.14
CA THR A 267 5.86 -0.46 -14.61
C THR A 267 5.43 -1.85 -15.10
N SER A 268 4.19 -2.25 -14.77
CA SER A 268 3.72 -3.64 -14.96
C SER A 268 2.51 -3.83 -15.87
N LYS A 269 1.73 -2.79 -16.15
CA LYS A 269 0.54 -2.85 -17.01
C LYS A 269 0.49 -1.65 -17.94
N LEU A 270 -0.02 -1.86 -19.16
CA LEU A 270 -0.03 -0.89 -20.25
C LEU A 270 -1.43 -0.79 -20.89
N ALA A 271 -1.93 0.42 -21.10
CA ALA A 271 -3.11 0.69 -21.93
C ALA A 271 -2.83 1.84 -22.91
N VAL A 272 -3.46 1.81 -24.10
CA VAL A 272 -3.16 2.74 -25.20
C VAL A 272 -4.45 3.32 -25.77
N THR A 273 -4.53 4.65 -25.82
CA THR A 273 -5.58 5.41 -26.50
C THR A 273 -5.01 6.10 -27.74
N ASN A 274 -5.86 6.81 -28.49
CA ASN A 274 -5.42 7.59 -29.63
C ASN A 274 -4.35 8.64 -29.28
N ASN A 275 -4.42 9.25 -28.10
CA ASN A 275 -3.50 10.34 -27.70
C ASN A 275 -2.50 9.94 -26.61
N HIS A 276 -2.86 9.00 -25.74
CA HIS A 276 -2.07 8.68 -24.55
C HIS A 276 -1.70 7.21 -24.46
N ILE A 277 -0.58 6.94 -23.82
CA ILE A 277 -0.21 5.63 -23.29
C ILE A 277 -0.17 5.73 -21.77
N VAL A 278 -0.90 4.87 -21.07
CA VAL A 278 -0.96 4.88 -19.60
C VAL A 278 -0.30 3.62 -19.05
N VAL A 279 0.56 3.79 -18.05
CA VAL A 279 1.26 2.69 -17.38
C VAL A 279 0.97 2.73 -15.88
N MET A 280 0.56 1.58 -15.36
CA MET A 280 0.29 1.35 -13.94
C MET A 280 1.03 0.11 -13.43
N GLY A 281 1.03 -0.05 -12.11
CA GLY A 281 1.70 -1.18 -11.46
C GLY A 281 0.92 -2.48 -11.51
N ASN A 282 1.32 -3.40 -10.62
CA ASN A 282 0.73 -4.74 -10.51
C ASN A 282 -0.14 -4.86 -9.26
N SER A 283 -0.68 -6.07 -9.06
CA SER A 283 -1.56 -6.41 -7.93
C SER A 283 -0.81 -6.96 -6.71
N PHE A 284 0.52 -7.09 -6.77
CA PHE A 284 1.34 -7.69 -5.70
C PHE A 284 1.94 -6.64 -4.76
N LEU A 285 2.33 -5.49 -5.29
CA LEU A 285 2.89 -4.37 -4.51
C LEU A 285 2.06 -3.11 -4.71
N PRO A 286 1.98 -2.24 -3.68
CA PRO A 286 1.31 -0.96 -3.81
C PRO A 286 2.04 -0.06 -4.83
N SER A 287 1.28 0.59 -5.68
CA SER A 287 1.78 1.60 -6.63
C SER A 287 1.50 2.99 -6.07
N LEU A 288 2.53 3.83 -5.94
CA LEU A 288 2.41 5.21 -5.43
C LEU A 288 2.19 6.24 -6.56
N TRP A 289 2.41 5.84 -7.80
CA TRP A 289 2.30 6.69 -8.97
C TRP A 289 1.93 5.88 -10.23
N TYR A 290 1.56 6.59 -11.30
CA TYR A 290 1.27 6.05 -12.63
C TYR A 290 1.78 7.01 -13.71
N TRP A 291 2.02 6.52 -14.93
CA TRP A 291 2.45 7.37 -16.06
C TRP A 291 1.29 7.64 -17.02
N VAL A 292 1.22 8.87 -17.51
CA VAL A 292 0.44 9.25 -18.69
C VAL A 292 1.44 9.83 -19.69
N VAL A 293 1.65 9.11 -20.78
CA VAL A 293 2.62 9.46 -21.83
C VAL A 293 1.86 9.96 -23.05
N GLU A 294 2.15 11.18 -23.46
CA GLU A 294 1.64 11.75 -24.71
C GLU A 294 2.27 11.03 -25.90
N ARG A 295 1.46 10.46 -26.80
CA ARG A 295 1.97 9.77 -28.00
C ARG A 295 2.67 10.72 -28.98
N SER A 296 2.35 12.00 -28.89
CA SER A 296 2.98 13.09 -29.63
C SER A 296 4.36 13.47 -29.12
N ALA A 297 4.78 12.96 -27.95
CA ALA A 297 6.09 13.25 -27.38
C ALA A 297 7.21 12.87 -28.37
N THR A 298 8.25 13.71 -28.40
CA THR A 298 9.39 13.56 -29.32
C THR A 298 10.23 12.34 -28.97
N ASP A 299 10.93 11.79 -29.96
CA ASP A 299 11.91 10.72 -29.72
C ASP A 299 12.92 11.16 -28.65
N ASN A 300 13.15 10.29 -27.66
CA ASN A 300 13.95 10.54 -26.45
C ASN A 300 13.31 11.41 -25.36
N SER A 301 12.00 11.67 -25.40
CA SER A 301 11.32 12.32 -24.28
C SER A 301 11.28 11.41 -23.03
N SER A 302 11.65 11.97 -21.87
CA SER A 302 11.53 11.31 -20.58
C SER A 302 10.18 11.67 -19.95
N SER A 303 9.28 10.69 -19.82
CA SER A 303 7.93 10.92 -19.29
C SER A 303 7.90 10.68 -17.79
N LYS A 304 7.47 11.69 -17.02
CA LYS A 304 7.37 11.61 -15.57
C LYS A 304 5.99 11.08 -15.12
N PRO A 305 5.92 10.33 -14.01
CA PRO A 305 4.66 9.84 -13.48
C PRO A 305 3.94 10.89 -12.61
N THR A 306 2.65 10.63 -12.39
CA THR A 306 1.76 11.37 -11.49
C THR A 306 1.56 10.56 -10.20
N TRP A 307 1.71 11.21 -9.05
CA TRP A 307 1.46 10.60 -7.74
C TRP A 307 -0.03 10.35 -7.50
N PHE A 308 -0.38 9.18 -6.94
CA PHE A 308 -1.75 8.89 -6.50
C PHE A 308 -2.20 9.82 -5.36
N ALA A 309 -1.28 10.22 -4.48
CA ALA A 309 -1.50 11.22 -3.44
C ALA A 309 -2.03 12.59 -3.97
N ASN A 310 -1.85 12.88 -5.26
CA ASN A 310 -2.35 14.07 -5.95
C ASN A 310 -3.58 13.80 -6.82
N THR A 311 -4.03 12.55 -6.94
CA THR A 311 -5.14 12.15 -7.81
C THR A 311 -6.39 11.96 -6.97
N ASN A 312 -7.20 13.01 -6.86
CA ASN A 312 -8.47 12.94 -6.15
C ASN A 312 -9.46 12.05 -6.91
N LEU A 313 -9.80 10.91 -6.31
CA LEU A 313 -10.86 10.04 -6.79
C LEU A 313 -12.19 10.44 -6.17
N ASP A 314 -13.27 10.21 -6.92
CA ASP A 314 -14.61 10.13 -6.35
C ASP A 314 -14.78 8.74 -5.71
N TRP A 315 -15.07 8.73 -4.41
CA TRP A 315 -15.25 7.50 -3.63
C TRP A 315 -16.71 7.02 -3.60
N GLY A 316 -17.61 7.71 -4.31
CA GLY A 316 -19.07 7.53 -4.29
C GLY A 316 -19.76 8.67 -3.53
N GLU A 317 -19.31 8.94 -2.30
CA GLU A 317 -19.82 10.03 -1.46
C GLU A 317 -18.66 10.74 -0.74
N ASP A 318 -18.80 12.03 -0.46
CA ASP A 318 -17.77 12.83 0.24
C ASP A 318 -17.36 12.23 1.59
N LYS A 319 -18.30 11.63 2.33
CA LYS A 319 -17.99 10.96 3.60
C LYS A 319 -17.08 9.75 3.41
N GLN A 320 -17.25 8.98 2.33
CA GLN A 320 -16.38 7.84 2.05
C GLN A 320 -14.93 8.30 1.80
N LYS A 321 -14.76 9.44 1.12
CA LYS A 321 -13.45 10.09 0.99
C LYS A 321 -12.89 10.52 2.35
N GLN A 322 -13.70 11.17 3.19
CA GLN A 322 -13.29 11.60 4.54
C GLN A 322 -12.88 10.42 5.42
N PHE A 323 -13.58 9.28 5.36
CA PHE A 323 -13.19 8.07 6.10
C PHE A 323 -11.78 7.61 5.77
N VAL A 324 -11.42 7.65 4.49
CA VAL A 324 -10.06 7.30 4.05
C VAL A 324 -9.07 8.36 4.55
N GLU A 325 -9.33 9.64 4.28
CA GLU A 325 -8.39 10.74 4.55
C GLU A 325 -8.16 10.99 6.04
N ASN A 326 -9.20 10.91 6.87
CA ASN A 326 -9.10 11.10 8.31
C ASN A 326 -8.21 10.07 8.99
N GLN A 327 -8.08 8.87 8.40
CA GLN A 327 -7.23 7.82 8.94
C GLN A 327 -5.80 7.85 8.36
N LEU A 328 -5.52 8.60 7.28
CA LEU A 328 -4.17 8.72 6.68
C LEU A 328 -3.14 9.36 7.63
N GLY A 329 -3.60 10.10 8.65
CA GLY A 329 -2.74 10.63 9.70
C GLY A 329 -3.37 11.78 10.49
N TYR A 330 -2.64 12.26 11.50
CA TYR A 330 -3.08 13.33 12.37
C TYR A 330 -2.87 14.69 11.70
N LYS A 331 -3.94 15.50 11.61
CA LYS A 331 -3.89 16.86 11.08
C LYS A 331 -3.93 17.86 12.23
N GLU A 332 -2.79 18.47 12.52
CA GLU A 332 -2.65 19.49 13.55
C GLU A 332 -1.59 20.50 13.14
N THR A 333 -1.81 21.77 13.50
CA THR A 333 -0.95 22.90 13.11
C THR A 333 0.14 23.19 14.13
N THR A 334 0.03 22.62 15.34
CA THR A 334 0.93 22.92 16.46
C THR A 334 2.19 22.04 16.51
N SER A 335 2.20 20.86 15.88
CA SER A 335 3.39 19.99 15.85
C SER A 335 4.29 20.37 14.67
N THR A 336 5.58 20.55 14.94
CA THR A 336 6.56 20.97 13.92
C THR A 336 7.10 19.82 13.07
N ASN A 337 7.07 18.58 13.57
CA ASN A 337 7.67 17.41 12.91
C ASN A 337 6.65 16.31 12.55
N SER A 338 5.35 16.60 12.64
CA SER A 338 4.28 15.64 12.35
C SER A 338 3.81 15.74 10.89
N HIS A 339 4.61 15.19 9.98
CA HIS A 339 4.34 15.21 8.54
C HIS A 339 3.83 13.84 8.06
N ASN A 340 2.58 13.82 7.62
CA ASN A 340 1.88 12.66 7.07
C ASN A 340 1.01 13.12 5.88
N PHE A 341 0.47 12.18 5.11
CA PHE A 341 -0.34 12.50 3.94
C PHE A 341 -1.53 13.42 4.28
N HIS A 342 -2.25 13.16 5.38
CA HIS A 342 -3.38 14.00 5.78
C HIS A 342 -2.96 15.41 6.21
N SER A 343 -1.90 15.56 7.01
CA SER A 343 -1.43 16.86 7.48
C SER A 343 -0.88 17.73 6.34
N LYS A 344 -0.36 17.10 5.29
CA LYS A 344 0.09 17.77 4.06
C LYS A 344 -1.00 17.87 2.97
N SER A 345 -2.25 17.55 3.31
CA SER A 345 -3.42 17.66 2.43
C SER A 345 -3.32 16.85 1.13
N PHE A 346 -2.68 15.69 1.20
CA PHE A 346 -2.71 14.66 0.17
C PHE A 346 -3.89 13.70 0.39
N THR A 347 -4.33 13.04 -0.69
CA THR A 347 -5.34 11.97 -0.63
C THR A 347 -4.68 10.58 -0.55
N GLN A 348 -5.45 9.51 -0.73
CA GLN A 348 -4.97 8.12 -0.71
C GLN A 348 -3.70 7.94 -1.57
N PRO A 349 -2.57 7.51 -0.98
CA PRO A 349 -1.28 7.56 -1.65
C PRO A 349 -0.94 6.34 -2.50
N ALA A 350 -1.63 5.21 -2.32
CA ALA A 350 -1.25 3.97 -3.01
C ALA A 350 -2.38 2.98 -3.27
N TYR A 351 -2.24 2.20 -4.34
CA TYR A 351 -3.23 1.20 -4.76
C TYR A 351 -2.56 -0.09 -5.23
N PHE A 352 -3.21 -1.23 -5.00
CA PHE A 352 -2.93 -2.49 -5.68
C PHE A 352 -3.74 -2.53 -6.96
N ILE A 353 -3.08 -2.33 -8.09
CA ILE A 353 -3.76 -2.19 -9.38
C ILE A 353 -4.13 -3.58 -9.90
N SER A 354 -5.42 -3.81 -10.12
CA SER A 354 -5.92 -5.05 -10.70
C SER A 354 -5.58 -5.13 -12.19
N GLY A 355 -5.74 -4.02 -12.89
CA GLY A 355 -5.45 -3.88 -14.31
C GLY A 355 -5.85 -2.53 -14.84
N ILE A 356 -5.47 -2.29 -16.09
CA ILE A 356 -5.82 -1.10 -16.86
C ILE A 356 -6.08 -1.53 -18.30
N ASP A 357 -7.10 -0.96 -18.92
CA ASP A 357 -7.45 -1.21 -20.31
C ASP A 357 -8.05 0.05 -20.95
N SER A 358 -8.28 0.01 -22.25
CA SER A 358 -8.83 1.12 -23.03
C SER A 358 -9.99 0.69 -23.92
N VAL A 359 -11.11 1.42 -23.86
CA VAL A 359 -12.27 1.23 -24.75
C VAL A 359 -12.75 2.60 -25.20
N ASN A 360 -12.92 2.79 -26.52
CA ASN A 360 -13.42 4.04 -27.11
C ASN A 360 -12.65 5.29 -26.60
N ASP A 361 -11.32 5.23 -26.62
CA ASP A 361 -10.41 6.28 -26.10
C ASP A 361 -10.56 6.62 -24.61
N GLN A 362 -11.32 5.86 -23.85
CA GLN A 362 -11.39 5.96 -22.39
C GLN A 362 -10.49 4.92 -21.75
N ILE A 363 -9.79 5.32 -20.70
CA ILE A 363 -9.02 4.42 -19.85
C ILE A 363 -9.92 3.90 -18.73
N ILE A 364 -9.94 2.59 -18.54
CA ILE A 364 -10.61 1.92 -17.43
C ILE A 364 -9.53 1.34 -16.53
N PHE A 365 -9.55 1.67 -15.25
CA PHE A 365 -8.69 1.04 -14.24
C PHE A 365 -9.50 0.56 -13.06
N SER A 366 -8.98 -0.45 -12.36
CA SER A 366 -9.54 -0.91 -11.09
C SER A 366 -8.40 -1.39 -10.18
N GLY A 367 -8.69 -1.45 -8.89
CA GLY A 367 -7.73 -1.90 -7.89
C GLY A 367 -8.28 -1.78 -6.48
N PHE A 368 -7.52 -2.30 -5.54
CA PHE A 368 -7.79 -2.10 -4.12
C PHE A 368 -6.99 -0.92 -3.59
N LYS A 369 -7.63 -0.09 -2.76
CA LYS A 369 -6.91 0.86 -1.90
C LYS A 369 -5.92 0.09 -1.04
N ALA A 370 -4.63 0.46 -1.09
CA ALA A 370 -3.66 -0.07 -0.14
C ALA A 370 -3.88 0.58 1.23
N GLY A 371 -3.85 -0.21 2.30
CA GLY A 371 -4.03 0.34 3.65
C GLY A 371 -2.98 1.40 3.95
N SER A 372 -3.38 2.58 4.38
CA SER A 372 -2.46 3.65 4.76
C SER A 372 -3.02 4.39 5.96
N VAL A 373 -2.16 4.61 6.95
CA VAL A 373 -2.50 5.24 8.22
C VAL A 373 -1.33 6.04 8.79
N GLY A 374 -1.61 6.86 9.81
CA GLY A 374 -0.57 7.49 10.60
C GLY A 374 0.11 6.51 11.55
N TYR A 375 1.37 6.76 11.93
CA TYR A 375 2.05 6.07 13.02
C TYR A 375 2.86 7.04 13.86
N ASP A 376 3.02 6.72 15.14
CA ASP A 376 3.75 7.55 16.09
C ASP A 376 5.24 7.17 16.13
N SER A 377 6.08 8.12 15.74
CA SER A 377 7.54 8.02 15.75
C SER A 377 8.20 8.76 16.92
N SER A 378 7.40 9.33 17.85
CA SER A 378 7.91 10.05 19.01
C SER A 378 8.77 9.19 19.93
N SER A 379 9.72 9.83 20.61
CA SER A 379 10.57 9.19 21.61
C SER A 379 9.83 8.86 22.91
N SER A 380 8.80 9.64 23.25
CA SER A 380 7.96 9.50 24.44
C SER A 380 6.54 10.02 24.20
N SER A 381 5.59 9.11 24.05
CA SER A 381 4.15 9.37 23.92
C SER A 381 3.38 8.12 24.32
N SER A 382 2.08 8.25 24.61
CA SER A 382 1.22 7.11 24.94
C SER A 382 1.10 6.10 23.79
N THR A 383 1.21 6.56 22.56
CA THR A 383 1.07 5.81 21.30
C THR A 383 2.39 5.48 20.61
N LYS A 384 3.54 5.71 21.25
CA LYS A 384 4.86 5.44 20.70
C LYS A 384 4.97 4.04 20.05
N ASP A 385 5.61 3.99 18.89
CA ASP A 385 5.85 2.76 18.13
C ASP A 385 4.55 2.02 17.76
N GLN A 386 3.47 2.77 17.53
CA GLN A 386 2.15 2.25 17.17
C GLN A 386 1.62 2.92 15.91
N ALA A 387 1.01 2.13 15.03
CA ALA A 387 0.14 2.61 13.98
C ALA A 387 -1.20 3.06 14.57
N LEU A 388 -1.83 4.08 13.99
CA LEU A 388 -3.09 4.67 14.44
C LEU A 388 -4.19 4.35 13.45
N ALA A 389 -4.89 3.24 13.68
CA ALA A 389 -5.87 2.65 12.78
C ALA A 389 -7.06 2.11 13.58
N TRP A 390 -8.25 2.12 12.99
CA TRP A 390 -9.47 1.63 13.65
C TRP A 390 -10.50 1.13 12.65
N SER A 391 -11.43 0.30 13.13
CA SER A 391 -12.60 -0.15 12.36
C SER A 391 -13.57 1.02 12.12
N THR A 392 -14.05 1.12 10.89
CA THR A 392 -15.00 2.16 10.41
C THR A 392 -16.34 1.56 10.00
N THR A 393 -16.61 0.32 10.40
CA THR A 393 -17.84 -0.39 10.08
C THR A 393 -19.06 0.32 10.69
N THR A 394 -20.06 0.55 9.84
CA THR A 394 -21.34 1.21 10.11
C THR A 394 -22.05 0.61 11.32
N SER A 395 -22.60 1.46 12.20
CA SER A 395 -23.29 1.04 13.42
C SER A 395 -24.58 0.24 13.17
N LEU A 396 -24.96 -0.58 14.15
CA LEU A 396 -26.16 -1.44 14.05
C LEU A 396 -27.48 -0.67 13.96
N ASP A 397 -27.54 0.55 14.52
CA ASP A 397 -28.72 1.41 14.48
C ASP A 397 -28.85 2.18 13.16
N SER A 398 -27.82 2.21 12.31
CA SER A 398 -27.78 2.98 11.07
C SER A 398 -29.01 2.72 10.20
N LYS A 399 -29.56 3.76 9.57
CA LYS A 399 -30.61 3.57 8.56
C LYS A 399 -30.12 2.60 7.48
N THR A 400 -31.02 1.72 7.06
CA THR A 400 -30.81 0.75 5.99
C THR A 400 -30.77 1.45 4.63
N GLY A 401 -30.21 0.80 3.62
CA GLY A 401 -30.01 1.33 2.28
C GLY A 401 -28.59 1.89 2.07
N TYR A 402 -28.00 1.56 0.92
CA TYR A 402 -26.57 1.74 0.64
C TYR A 402 -26.03 3.13 1.01
N LYS A 403 -26.69 4.20 0.57
CA LYS A 403 -26.25 5.58 0.83
C LYS A 403 -26.19 5.89 2.33
N ASP A 404 -27.21 5.54 3.10
CA ASP A 404 -27.22 5.75 4.55
C ASP A 404 -26.15 4.90 5.27
N LEU A 405 -25.91 3.67 4.78
CA LEU A 405 -24.87 2.80 5.34
C LEU A 405 -23.47 3.39 5.16
N VAL A 406 -23.12 3.83 3.94
CA VAL A 406 -21.78 4.36 3.62
C VAL A 406 -21.55 5.81 4.07
N THR A 407 -22.62 6.51 4.48
CA THR A 407 -22.54 7.88 5.00
C THR A 407 -22.82 7.99 6.51
N ASN A 408 -22.84 6.86 7.23
CA ASN A 408 -22.94 6.86 8.68
C ASN A 408 -21.67 7.47 9.32
N ASP A 409 -21.79 8.21 10.42
CA ASP A 409 -20.64 8.89 11.06
C ASP A 409 -19.81 7.97 11.99
N THR A 410 -20.18 6.70 12.11
CA THR A 410 -19.52 5.72 12.98
C THR A 410 -18.05 5.54 12.60
N GLY A 411 -17.17 5.95 13.51
CA GLY A 411 -15.74 5.79 13.32
C GLY A 411 -15.11 6.83 12.38
N LEU A 412 -15.81 7.91 12.03
CA LEU A 412 -15.33 8.88 11.03
C LEU A 412 -14.01 9.56 11.41
N ASN A 413 -13.85 9.91 12.69
CA ASN A 413 -12.67 10.67 13.16
C ASN A 413 -11.82 9.90 14.17
N GLY A 414 -12.21 8.69 14.55
CA GLY A 414 -11.51 7.91 15.58
C GLY A 414 -12.23 6.63 15.98
N PRO A 415 -11.61 5.81 16.85
CA PRO A 415 -12.13 4.49 17.19
C PRO A 415 -13.46 4.53 17.94
N ILE A 416 -14.32 3.55 17.67
CA ILE A 416 -15.62 3.35 18.33
C ILE A 416 -16.10 1.89 18.37
N ASN A 417 -15.71 1.06 17.40
CA ASN A 417 -16.06 -0.37 17.40
C ASN A 417 -15.18 -1.15 18.41
N GLY A 418 -15.67 -2.31 18.84
CA GLY A 418 -15.17 -3.02 20.01
C GLY A 418 -15.83 -4.37 20.17
N SER A 419 -16.35 -4.71 21.36
CA SER A 419 -17.17 -5.89 21.59
C SER A 419 -18.34 -5.52 22.51
N PHE A 420 -19.55 -5.84 22.08
CA PHE A 420 -20.80 -5.42 22.71
C PHE A 420 -21.73 -6.62 22.84
N SER A 421 -22.18 -6.91 24.06
CA SER A 421 -23.23 -7.90 24.32
C SER A 421 -24.59 -7.27 24.05
N ILE A 422 -25.43 -7.94 23.25
CA ILE A 422 -26.75 -7.47 22.83
C ILE A 422 -27.72 -8.61 23.06
N GLN A 423 -28.59 -8.48 24.06
CA GLN A 423 -29.49 -9.56 24.51
C GLN A 423 -28.69 -10.84 24.81
N ASP A 424 -28.94 -11.92 24.06
CA ASP A 424 -28.30 -13.23 24.15
C ASP A 424 -27.18 -13.45 23.11
N THR A 425 -26.87 -12.42 22.31
CA THR A 425 -25.81 -12.45 21.29
C THR A 425 -24.76 -11.34 21.54
N PHE A 426 -23.83 -11.18 20.60
CA PHE A 426 -22.81 -10.14 20.61
C PHE A 426 -22.64 -9.51 19.23
N SER A 427 -22.00 -8.35 19.20
CA SER A 427 -21.50 -7.72 17.99
C SER A 427 -20.17 -7.04 18.28
N PHE A 428 -19.30 -6.96 17.27
CA PHE A 428 -18.09 -6.15 17.34
C PHE A 428 -18.32 -4.69 16.91
N VAL A 429 -19.48 -4.40 16.32
CA VAL A 429 -19.89 -3.08 15.85
C VAL A 429 -20.67 -2.34 16.94
N VAL A 430 -20.43 -1.04 17.06
CA VAL A 430 -21.14 -0.21 18.04
C VAL A 430 -22.66 -0.24 17.79
N PRO A 431 -23.49 -0.46 18.83
CA PRO A 431 -24.94 -0.53 18.65
C PRO A 431 -25.60 0.80 18.29
N TYR A 432 -24.99 1.93 18.65
CA TYR A 432 -25.61 3.25 18.53
C TYR A 432 -24.67 4.28 17.92
N SER A 433 -25.23 5.19 17.11
CA SER A 433 -24.58 6.34 16.50
C SER A 433 -25.45 7.61 16.64
N GLY A 434 -24.89 8.78 16.34
CA GLY A 434 -25.62 10.06 16.47
C GLY A 434 -26.03 10.35 17.92
N ASN A 435 -27.32 10.54 18.17
CA ASN A 435 -27.86 10.86 19.51
C ASN A 435 -28.49 9.65 20.20
N HIS A 436 -28.40 8.46 19.60
CA HIS A 436 -29.04 7.26 20.13
C HIS A 436 -28.26 6.68 21.30
N SER A 437 -29.01 6.14 22.26
CA SER A 437 -28.46 5.35 23.37
C SER A 437 -29.56 4.44 23.92
N ASN A 438 -29.18 3.46 24.74
CA ASN A 438 -30.15 2.66 25.50
C ASN A 438 -30.74 3.43 26.71
N GLN A 439 -30.55 4.74 26.78
CA GLN A 439 -31.04 5.65 27.82
C GLN A 439 -31.81 6.80 27.17
N THR A 440 -32.65 7.50 27.93
CA THR A 440 -33.59 8.51 27.43
C THR A 440 -32.95 9.73 26.77
N SER A 441 -31.70 10.09 27.13
CA SER A 441 -30.91 11.07 26.36
C SER A 441 -29.42 11.02 26.74
N SER A 442 -28.51 10.92 25.77
CA SER A 442 -27.07 11.07 26.00
C SER A 442 -26.44 12.24 25.26
N GLY A 443 -27.10 12.88 24.30
CA GLY A 443 -26.47 13.85 23.38
C GLY A 443 -25.64 13.15 22.30
N THR A 444 -25.04 13.93 21.39
CA THR A 444 -24.36 13.40 20.20
C THR A 444 -23.06 12.68 20.55
N ILE A 445 -22.89 11.48 20.01
CA ILE A 445 -21.68 10.65 20.08
C ILE A 445 -20.60 11.28 19.20
N LYS A 446 -19.43 11.56 19.78
CA LYS A 446 -18.25 12.06 19.06
C LYS A 446 -17.13 11.01 19.03
N THR A 447 -16.36 11.05 17.94
CA THR A 447 -15.09 10.32 17.78
C THR A 447 -13.96 11.32 17.60
N ALA A 448 -12.76 10.99 18.05
CA ALA A 448 -11.57 11.84 17.92
C ALA A 448 -10.33 10.99 17.64
N TYR A 449 -9.39 11.57 16.90
CA TYR A 449 -8.15 10.90 16.51
C TYR A 449 -7.34 10.54 17.77
N PRO A 450 -6.71 9.36 17.85
CA PRO A 450 -6.08 8.86 19.07
C PRO A 450 -4.73 9.53 19.38
N VAL A 451 -4.75 10.84 19.59
CA VAL A 451 -3.63 11.66 20.07
C VAL A 451 -4.12 12.45 21.28
N LYS A 452 -3.45 12.28 22.42
CA LYS A 452 -3.83 12.96 23.66
C LYS A 452 -3.70 14.47 23.48
N ASN A 453 -4.69 15.24 23.93
CA ASN A 453 -4.73 16.70 23.81
C ASN A 453 -3.50 17.40 24.43
N THR A 454 -2.92 16.85 25.50
CA THR A 454 -1.69 17.37 26.13
C THR A 454 -0.40 17.02 25.38
N GLU A 455 -0.46 16.14 24.37
CA GLU A 455 0.68 15.66 23.59
C GLU A 455 0.70 16.24 22.16
N LYS A 456 -0.31 17.05 21.78
CA LYS A 456 -0.52 17.57 20.41
C LYS A 456 0.69 18.28 19.80
N SER A 457 1.44 19.05 20.58
CA SER A 457 2.60 19.81 20.09
C SER A 457 3.89 19.00 20.01
N SER A 458 3.97 17.88 20.74
CA SER A 458 5.18 17.05 20.86
C SER A 458 5.10 15.71 20.14
N VAL A 459 3.91 15.30 19.71
CA VAL A 459 3.72 14.06 18.96
C VAL A 459 4.22 14.19 17.52
N ALA A 460 4.80 13.12 16.99
CA ALA A 460 5.27 12.99 15.62
C ALA A 460 4.49 11.86 14.93
N ILE A 461 3.40 12.23 14.24
CA ILE A 461 2.60 11.28 13.47
C ILE A 461 3.03 11.34 12.00
N ASN A 462 3.74 10.30 11.56
CA ASN A 462 4.19 10.11 10.18
C ASN A 462 3.30 9.09 9.44
N SER A 463 3.55 8.85 8.15
CA SER A 463 2.70 7.95 7.34
C SER A 463 3.32 6.56 7.15
N LEU A 464 2.46 5.55 7.10
CA LEU A 464 2.82 4.21 6.63
C LEU A 464 1.89 3.70 5.53
N ILE A 465 2.35 2.73 4.75
CA ILE A 465 1.57 2.01 3.74
C ILE A 465 1.72 0.50 3.97
N ASN A 466 0.59 -0.18 4.01
CA ASN A 466 0.45 -1.62 4.22
C ASN A 466 0.58 -2.39 2.90
N ALA A 467 0.96 -3.66 3.00
CA ALA A 467 1.09 -4.57 1.87
C ALA A 467 -0.23 -5.31 1.54
N THR A 468 -1.36 -4.85 2.10
CA THR A 468 -2.71 -5.38 1.85
C THR A 468 -3.74 -4.25 1.83
N LEU A 469 -5.00 -4.60 1.54
CA LEU A 469 -6.16 -3.70 1.62
C LEU A 469 -6.60 -3.36 3.05
N LEU A 470 -6.05 -4.03 4.08
CA LEU A 470 -6.43 -3.81 5.47
C LEU A 470 -5.73 -2.57 6.04
N ASN A 471 -6.50 -1.68 6.66
CA ASN A 471 -5.94 -0.53 7.39
C ASN A 471 -5.44 -0.91 8.79
N SER A 472 -6.14 -1.78 9.50
CA SER A 472 -5.80 -2.22 10.86
C SER A 472 -5.46 -3.71 10.89
N TYR A 473 -4.30 -4.03 11.45
CA TYR A 473 -3.83 -5.41 11.69
C TYR A 473 -3.86 -5.81 13.16
N GLY A 474 -4.48 -4.99 14.03
CA GLY A 474 -4.58 -5.29 15.45
C GLY A 474 -5.29 -6.64 15.64
N ASP A 475 -4.64 -7.54 16.37
CA ASP A 475 -5.15 -8.89 16.64
C ASP A 475 -6.38 -8.85 17.57
N GLU A 476 -7.56 -8.66 16.99
CA GLU A 476 -8.85 -8.61 17.69
C GLU A 476 -10.03 -8.99 16.79
N GLY A 477 -11.16 -9.35 17.40
CA GLY A 477 -12.34 -9.87 16.70
C GLY A 477 -12.93 -8.93 15.63
N VAL A 478 -12.99 -7.61 15.89
CA VAL A 478 -13.52 -6.65 14.90
C VAL A 478 -12.71 -6.64 13.60
N GLY A 479 -11.38 -6.79 13.68
CA GLY A 479 -10.52 -6.83 12.49
C GLY A 479 -10.81 -8.05 11.61
N VAL A 480 -11.11 -9.20 12.23
CA VAL A 480 -11.52 -10.41 11.49
C VAL A 480 -12.87 -10.23 10.82
N PHE A 481 -13.85 -9.65 11.53
CA PHE A 481 -15.21 -9.45 10.98
C PHE A 481 -15.23 -8.41 9.86
N ASP A 482 -14.45 -7.34 9.99
CA ASP A 482 -14.29 -6.34 8.93
C ASP A 482 -13.63 -6.94 7.68
N ALA A 483 -12.61 -7.80 7.86
CA ALA A 483 -11.91 -8.43 6.74
C ALA A 483 -12.74 -9.49 6.00
N LEU A 484 -13.66 -10.16 6.70
CA LEU A 484 -14.46 -11.28 6.17
C LEU A 484 -15.91 -10.91 5.83
N GLY A 485 -16.34 -9.67 6.08
CA GLY A 485 -17.72 -9.23 5.81
C GLY A 485 -18.75 -9.93 6.71
N LEU A 486 -18.47 -10.02 8.02
CA LEU A 486 -19.29 -10.76 8.99
C LEU A 486 -20.09 -9.85 9.95
N ASN A 487 -20.05 -8.53 9.74
CA ASN A 487 -20.84 -7.59 10.51
C ASN A 487 -22.21 -7.37 9.82
N TYR A 488 -23.30 -7.80 10.47
CA TYR A 488 -24.68 -7.65 9.98
C TYR A 488 -25.54 -6.91 10.99
N ASN A 489 -26.55 -6.17 10.52
CA ASN A 489 -27.52 -5.51 11.40
C ASN A 489 -28.52 -6.52 12.03
N PHE A 490 -29.24 -6.10 13.08
CA PHE A 490 -30.27 -6.90 13.75
C PHE A 490 -31.71 -6.44 13.42
N LYS A 491 -31.90 -5.76 12.29
CA LYS A 491 -33.22 -5.28 11.85
C LYS A 491 -33.97 -6.40 11.14
N SER A 492 -35.27 -6.19 10.87
CA SER A 492 -36.10 -7.18 10.18
C SER A 492 -35.56 -7.56 8.80
N ASN A 493 -34.94 -6.60 8.11
CA ASN A 493 -34.20 -6.83 6.87
C ASN A 493 -32.71 -6.69 7.18
N GLN A 494 -32.01 -7.83 7.20
CA GLN A 494 -30.56 -7.84 7.39
C GLN A 494 -29.87 -7.19 6.18
N GLU A 495 -28.90 -6.33 6.48
CA GLU A 495 -27.95 -5.73 5.53
C GLU A 495 -26.55 -5.80 6.12
#